data_AF-A0A2V7IQ43-F1
#
_entry.id   AF-A0A2V7IQ43-F1
#
_cell.length_a   1.000
_cell.length_b   1.000
_cell.length_c   1.000
_cell.angle_alpha   90.00
_cell.angle_beta   90.00
_cell.angle_gamma   90.00
#
_symmetry.space_group_name_H-M   'P 1'
#
loop_
_entity.id
_entity.type
_entity.pdbx_description
1 polymer ?
#
loop_
_entity_poly.entity_id
_entity_poly.type
_entity_poly.pdbx_seq_one_letter_code
_entity_poly.pdbx_strand_id
1 'polypeptide(L)'
;MITPRLPSSALREWERRAGAPVPARRESWRPGPWAAQAVRLAAKIVLVTLLPFLALVKVGVFLYQREGWPTALALAGGTACTAAVVTAYGASVWHRLTGRVRLALVARRVALPFVLAYCAYALVYLSSANAKSERVRAYYASLHPLLRVALSTLILVDRDLVVTDLARGPGDYAAMGLGPNDGSLHYVQRDGYTHAADLRTAGRSGLQNALVRVYFWSMGFATLRHGGTGDHLHVELPVR
;
A
#
# COMPACT_ATOMS: atom_id res chain seq x y z
N MET A 1 -25.21 -17.08 -64.45
CA MET A 1 -26.28 -16.94 -63.43
C MET A 1 -26.44 -15.47 -63.13
N ILE A 2 -27.62 -14.91 -63.44
CA ILE A 2 -27.93 -13.48 -63.30
C ILE A 2 -28.73 -13.33 -62.00
N THR A 3 -28.22 -12.56 -61.04
CA THR A 3 -28.94 -12.24 -59.80
C THR A 3 -30.04 -11.21 -60.06
N PRO A 4 -31.25 -11.36 -59.50
CA PRO A 4 -32.32 -10.39 -59.68
C PRO A 4 -31.99 -9.10 -58.92
N ARG A 5 -32.08 -7.94 -59.60
CA ARG A 5 -31.97 -6.63 -58.96
C ARG A 5 -33.21 -6.38 -58.10
N LEU A 6 -33.00 -6.14 -56.81
CA LEU A 6 -34.08 -5.78 -55.89
C LEU A 6 -34.75 -4.46 -56.33
N PRO A 7 -36.09 -4.37 -56.25
CA PRO A 7 -36.83 -3.18 -56.66
C PRO A 7 -36.45 -1.98 -55.78
N SER A 8 -36.18 -0.84 -56.43
CA SER A 8 -35.73 0.41 -55.79
C SER A 8 -36.68 0.97 -54.72
N SER A 9 -37.95 0.55 -54.72
CA SER A 9 -38.92 0.86 -53.66
C SER A 9 -38.58 0.17 -52.35
N ALA A 10 -38.14 -1.10 -52.39
CA ALA A 10 -37.78 -1.86 -51.20
C ALA A 10 -36.51 -1.31 -50.53
N LEU A 11 -35.54 -0.86 -51.33
CA LEU A 11 -34.32 -0.18 -50.83
C LEU A 11 -34.65 1.15 -50.16
N ARG A 12 -35.51 1.98 -50.77
CA ARG A 12 -35.93 3.26 -50.18
C ARG A 12 -36.78 3.09 -48.92
N GLU A 13 -37.57 2.02 -48.84
CA GLU A 13 -38.33 1.71 -47.64
C GLU A 13 -37.43 1.18 -46.52
N TRP A 14 -36.37 0.43 -46.87
CA TRP A 14 -35.32 0.03 -45.94
C TRP A 14 -34.53 1.23 -45.42
N GLU A 15 -34.15 2.19 -46.26
CA GLU A 15 -33.48 3.44 -45.81
C GLU A 15 -34.38 4.33 -44.95
N ARG A 16 -35.70 4.34 -45.20
CA ARG A 16 -36.68 5.02 -44.33
C ARG A 16 -36.88 4.31 -42.99
N ARG A 17 -36.87 2.97 -42.97
CA ARG A 17 -37.03 2.16 -41.74
C ARG A 17 -35.75 2.02 -40.94
N ALA A 18 -34.60 1.95 -41.61
CA ALA A 18 -33.26 2.03 -41.03
C ALA A 18 -32.91 3.49 -40.71
N GLY A 19 -33.90 4.21 -40.17
CA GLY A 19 -33.81 5.58 -39.70
C GLY A 19 -32.51 5.78 -38.94
N ALA A 20 -31.91 6.95 -39.19
CA ALA A 20 -30.64 7.43 -38.67
C ALA A 20 -30.27 6.78 -37.34
N PRO A 21 -29.01 6.31 -37.17
CA PRO A 21 -28.57 5.71 -35.92
C PRO A 21 -29.00 6.64 -34.80
N VAL A 22 -29.95 6.19 -33.96
CA VAL A 22 -30.40 6.94 -32.80
C VAL A 22 -29.11 7.22 -32.05
N PRO A 23 -28.65 8.48 -31.94
CA PRO A 23 -27.44 8.74 -31.20
C PRO A 23 -27.75 8.20 -29.81
N ALA A 24 -27.05 7.14 -29.42
CA ALA A 24 -27.18 6.59 -28.08
C ALA A 24 -26.96 7.79 -27.18
N ARG A 25 -28.04 8.29 -26.58
CA ARG A 25 -28.00 9.42 -25.69
C ARG A 25 -27.17 8.88 -24.55
N ARG A 26 -25.85 9.15 -24.59
CA ARG A 26 -25.00 9.05 -23.43
C ARG A 26 -25.58 10.09 -22.50
N GLU A 27 -26.62 9.70 -21.77
CA GLU A 27 -27.01 10.40 -20.58
C GLU A 27 -25.75 10.43 -19.75
N SER A 28 -25.07 11.58 -19.79
CA SER A 28 -23.94 11.84 -18.95
C SER A 28 -24.49 11.64 -17.55
N TRP A 29 -24.18 10.51 -16.92
CA TRP A 29 -24.57 10.24 -15.56
C TRP A 29 -23.90 11.31 -14.72
N ARG A 30 -24.63 12.40 -14.46
CA ARG A 30 -24.18 13.48 -13.60
C ARG A 30 -24.50 13.00 -12.20
N PRO A 31 -23.50 12.58 -11.40
CA PRO A 31 -23.78 12.17 -10.04
C PRO A 31 -24.50 13.33 -9.35
N GLY A 32 -25.67 13.05 -8.79
CA GLY A 32 -26.44 14.06 -8.07
C GLY A 32 -25.62 14.65 -6.91
N PRO A 33 -26.03 15.81 -6.35
CA PRO A 33 -25.31 16.47 -5.27
C PRO A 33 -25.07 15.55 -4.05
N TRP A 34 -26.00 14.62 -3.81
CA TRP A 34 -25.91 13.58 -2.78
C TRP A 34 -24.79 12.56 -3.03
N ALA A 35 -24.59 12.13 -4.27
CA ALA A 35 -23.50 11.21 -4.62
C ALA A 35 -22.14 11.88 -4.42
N ALA A 36 -21.99 13.14 -4.81
CA ALA A 36 -20.77 13.90 -4.54
C ALA A 36 -20.53 14.12 -3.04
N GLN A 37 -21.58 14.27 -2.23
CA GLN A 37 -21.45 14.37 -0.77
C GLN A 37 -21.06 13.03 -0.14
N ALA A 38 -21.66 11.92 -0.57
CA ALA A 38 -21.30 10.58 -0.12
C ALA A 38 -19.84 10.24 -0.43
N VAL A 39 -19.38 10.53 -1.66
CA VAL A 39 -17.98 10.33 -2.05
C VAL A 39 -17.03 11.16 -1.18
N ARG A 40 -17.35 12.45 -0.93
CA ARG A 40 -16.54 13.30 -0.06
C ARG A 40 -16.47 12.78 1.38
N LEU A 41 -17.59 12.31 1.91
CA LEU A 41 -17.63 11.72 3.25
C LEU A 41 -16.79 10.44 3.32
N ALA A 42 -16.94 9.54 2.35
CA ALA A 42 -16.15 8.31 2.26
C ALA A 42 -14.65 8.62 2.16
N ALA A 43 -14.25 9.54 1.28
CA ALA A 43 -12.87 9.97 1.14
C ALA A 43 -12.31 10.56 2.44
N LYS A 44 -13.11 11.36 3.16
CA LYS A 44 -12.73 11.90 4.47
C LYS A 44 -12.53 10.80 5.50
N ILE A 45 -13.42 9.81 5.56
CA ILE A 45 -13.29 8.68 6.48
C ILE A 45 -12.01 7.91 6.17
N VAL A 46 -11.77 7.56 4.90
CA VAL A 46 -10.55 6.86 4.47
C VAL A 46 -9.30 7.65 4.85
N LEU A 47 -9.26 8.95 4.55
CA LEU A 47 -8.13 9.81 4.89
C LEU A 47 -7.89 9.86 6.40
N VAL A 48 -8.94 10.09 7.18
CA VAL A 48 -8.83 10.17 8.65
C VAL A 48 -8.31 8.85 9.23
N THR A 49 -8.80 7.71 8.73
CA THR A 49 -8.37 6.38 9.17
C THR A 49 -6.92 6.08 8.79
N LEU A 50 -6.50 6.43 7.57
CA LEU A 50 -5.16 6.10 7.08
C LEU A 50 -4.07 7.07 7.57
N LEU A 51 -4.42 8.33 7.86
CA LEU A 51 -3.45 9.37 8.18
C LEU A 51 -2.44 9.00 9.29
N PRO A 52 -2.82 8.39 10.43
CA PRO A 52 -1.86 8.00 11.47
C PRO A 52 -0.80 7.03 10.94
N PHE A 53 -1.23 6.04 10.15
CA PHE A 53 -0.32 5.03 9.60
C PHE A 53 0.58 5.61 8.51
N LEU A 54 0.03 6.46 7.64
CA LEU A 54 0.81 7.16 6.62
C LEU A 54 1.83 8.10 7.25
N ALA A 55 1.47 8.82 8.32
CA ALA A 55 2.39 9.66 9.07
C ALA A 55 3.53 8.85 9.68
N LEU A 56 3.23 7.70 10.30
CA LEU A 56 4.23 6.82 10.91
C LEU A 56 5.31 6.41 9.92
N VAL A 57 4.88 5.87 8.77
CA VAL A 57 5.80 5.34 7.77
C VAL A 57 6.49 6.48 7.01
N LYS A 58 5.73 7.46 6.51
CA LYS A 58 6.27 8.51 5.65
C LYS A 58 7.29 9.38 6.38
N VAL A 59 7.00 9.77 7.62
CA VAL A 59 7.93 10.60 8.42
C VAL A 59 9.16 9.79 8.80
N GLY A 60 8.99 8.52 9.20
CA GLY A 60 10.13 7.65 9.50
C GLY A 60 11.05 7.44 8.30
N VAL A 61 10.49 7.15 7.12
CA VAL A 61 11.26 7.02 5.87
C VAL A 61 11.89 8.34 5.45
N PHE A 62 11.19 9.47 5.61
CA PHE A 62 11.76 10.80 5.31
C PHE A 62 12.96 11.11 6.20
N LEU A 63 12.82 11.00 7.52
CA LEU A 63 13.92 11.22 8.48
C LEU A 63 15.07 10.25 8.22
N TYR A 64 14.75 9.02 7.80
CA TYR A 64 15.77 8.07 7.43
C TYR A 64 16.47 8.50 6.12
N GLN A 65 15.78 8.50 4.99
CA GLN A 65 16.40 8.68 3.66
C GLN A 65 16.94 10.08 3.41
N ARG A 66 16.23 11.12 3.86
CA ARG A 66 16.55 12.51 3.51
C ARG A 66 17.41 13.19 4.56
N GLU A 67 17.09 12.98 5.85
CA GLU A 67 17.79 13.65 6.95
C GLU A 67 18.94 12.80 7.53
N GLY A 68 19.11 11.55 7.09
CA GLY A 68 20.21 10.68 7.53
C GLY A 68 20.10 10.17 8.97
N TRP A 69 18.95 10.30 9.63
CA TRP A 69 18.81 9.94 11.05
C TRP A 69 18.97 8.43 11.28
N PRO A 70 19.72 7.97 12.30
CA PRO A 70 19.76 6.56 12.66
C PRO A 70 18.36 5.92 12.74
N THR A 71 18.23 4.66 12.34
CA THR A 71 16.92 3.96 12.21
C THR A 71 16.02 4.12 13.42
N ALA A 72 16.58 4.00 14.63
CA ALA A 72 15.83 4.16 15.87
C ALA A 72 15.27 5.59 16.03
N LEU A 73 16.05 6.63 15.73
CA LEU A 73 15.60 8.02 15.80
C LEU A 73 14.58 8.34 14.72
N ALA A 74 14.77 7.83 13.50
CA ALA A 74 13.82 8.00 12.41
C ALA A 74 12.45 7.36 12.76
N LEU A 75 12.46 6.14 13.29
CA LEU A 75 11.25 5.46 13.75
C LEU A 75 10.60 6.19 14.94
N ALA A 76 11.40 6.70 15.88
CA ALA A 76 10.91 7.51 16.99
C ALA A 76 10.24 8.80 16.50
N GLY A 77 10.80 9.47 15.48
CA GLY A 77 10.18 10.64 14.86
C GLY A 77 8.84 10.33 14.19
N GLY A 78 8.75 9.24 13.43
CA GLY A 78 7.48 8.76 12.87
C GLY A 78 6.45 8.42 13.95
N THR A 79 6.89 7.76 15.03
CA THR A 79 6.07 7.42 16.20
C THR A 79 5.53 8.68 16.88
N ALA A 80 6.39 9.68 17.11
CA ALA A 80 6.02 10.94 17.74
C ALA A 80 5.01 11.73 16.88
N CYS A 81 5.24 11.81 15.56
CA CYS A 81 4.31 12.45 14.63
C CYS A 81 2.93 11.77 14.65
N THR A 82 2.93 10.43 14.64
CA THR A 82 1.69 9.64 14.71
C THR A 82 0.96 9.84 16.03
N ALA A 83 1.68 9.85 17.16
CA ALA A 83 1.10 10.12 18.47
C ALA A 83 0.46 11.52 18.51
N ALA A 84 1.06 12.53 17.86
CA ALA A 84 0.47 13.86 17.75
C ALA A 84 -0.85 13.84 16.94
N VAL A 85 -0.89 13.13 15.80
CA VAL A 85 -2.12 12.96 14.99
C VAL A 85 -3.22 12.27 15.81
N VAL A 86 -2.91 11.14 16.45
CA VAL A 86 -3.88 10.39 17.26
C VAL A 86 -4.34 11.21 18.47
N THR A 87 -3.44 12.00 19.07
CA THR A 87 -3.80 12.93 20.15
C THR A 87 -4.79 13.99 19.66
N ALA A 88 -4.54 14.59 18.49
CA ALA A 88 -5.44 15.58 17.90
C ALA A 88 -6.83 14.98 17.63
N TYR A 89 -6.89 13.75 17.11
CA TYR A 89 -8.16 13.03 16.91
C TYR A 89 -8.87 12.77 18.24
N GLY A 90 -8.18 12.16 19.20
CA GLY A 90 -8.76 11.84 20.50
C GLY A 90 -9.24 13.08 21.25
N ALA A 91 -8.47 14.18 21.21
CA ALA A 91 -8.84 15.43 21.82
C ALA A 91 -10.04 16.09 21.13
N SER A 92 -10.13 16.00 19.80
CA SER A 92 -11.28 16.48 19.04
C SER A 92 -12.56 15.72 19.40
N VAL A 93 -12.48 14.40 19.52
CA VAL A 93 -13.61 13.57 19.98
C VAL A 93 -13.97 13.91 21.43
N TRP A 94 -12.97 13.99 22.32
CA TRP A 94 -13.18 14.33 23.73
C TRP A 94 -13.86 15.69 23.90
N HIS A 95 -13.45 16.69 23.12
CA HIS A 95 -14.06 18.02 23.13
C HIS A 95 -15.52 17.98 22.69
N ARG A 96 -15.85 17.22 21.64
CA ARG A 96 -17.23 17.07 21.18
C ARG A 96 -18.15 16.41 22.21
N LEU A 97 -17.60 15.54 23.06
CA LEU A 97 -18.38 14.82 24.08
C LEU A 97 -18.47 15.57 25.42
N THR A 98 -17.42 16.30 25.81
CA THR A 98 -17.30 16.87 27.16
C THR A 98 -17.22 18.39 27.19
N GLY A 99 -17.11 19.04 26.03
CA GLY A 99 -16.86 20.48 25.90
C GLY A 99 -15.43 20.90 26.27
N ARG A 100 -14.57 20.00 26.75
CA ARG A 100 -13.21 20.33 27.25
C ARG A 100 -12.14 19.73 26.35
N VAL A 101 -11.00 20.39 26.21
CA VAL A 101 -9.82 19.84 25.51
C VAL A 101 -8.79 19.38 26.55
N ARG A 102 -8.39 18.11 26.52
CA ARG A 102 -7.39 17.54 27.46
C ARG A 102 -6.25 16.85 26.72
N LEU A 103 -5.46 17.63 25.97
CA LEU A 103 -4.37 17.12 25.13
C LEU A 103 -3.40 16.22 25.89
N ALA A 104 -2.84 16.70 27.02
CA ALA A 104 -1.85 15.93 27.79
C ALA A 104 -2.41 14.59 28.31
N LEU A 105 -3.68 14.57 28.72
CA LEU A 105 -4.34 13.34 29.19
C LEU A 105 -4.49 12.35 28.03
N VAL A 106 -5.04 12.80 26.90
CA VAL A 106 -5.26 11.97 25.71
C VAL A 106 -3.93 11.45 25.17
N ALA A 107 -2.92 12.31 25.08
CA ALA A 107 -1.59 11.93 24.63
C ALA A 107 -1.01 10.82 25.50
N ARG A 108 -0.94 11.03 26.82
CA ARG A 108 -0.27 10.12 27.74
C ARG A 108 -1.02 8.80 27.97
N ARG A 109 -2.35 8.84 27.99
CA ARG A 109 -3.18 7.68 28.39
C ARG A 109 -3.80 6.93 27.23
N VAL A 110 -3.86 7.52 26.03
CA VAL A 110 -4.50 6.91 24.87
C VAL A 110 -3.55 6.84 23.70
N ALA A 111 -3.13 7.99 23.17
CA ALA A 111 -2.39 8.04 21.90
C ALA A 111 -1.02 7.34 22.01
N LEU A 112 -0.21 7.69 23.00
CA LEU A 112 1.14 7.15 23.13
C LEU A 112 1.14 5.62 23.37
N PRO A 113 0.38 5.07 24.34
CA PRO A 113 0.32 3.62 24.51
C PRO A 113 -0.18 2.89 23.26
N PHE A 114 -1.18 3.42 22.57
CA PHE A 114 -1.74 2.81 21.38
C PHE A 114 -0.74 2.76 20.22
N VAL A 115 -0.06 3.88 19.96
CA VAL A 115 0.95 3.95 18.89
C VAL A 115 2.16 3.08 19.23
N LEU A 116 2.64 3.08 20.49
CA LEU A 116 3.74 2.22 20.92
C LEU A 116 3.39 0.74 20.81
N ALA A 117 2.16 0.34 21.20
CA ALA A 117 1.70 -1.04 21.05
C ALA A 117 1.67 -1.46 19.58
N TYR A 118 1.20 -0.58 18.69
CA TYR A 118 1.22 -0.84 17.25
C TYR A 118 2.65 -0.96 16.71
N CYS A 119 3.55 -0.04 17.06
CA CYS A 119 4.96 -0.12 16.64
C CYS A 119 5.60 -1.42 17.15
N ALA A 120 5.40 -1.80 18.41
CA ALA A 120 5.92 -3.04 18.96
C ALA A 120 5.39 -4.26 18.18
N TYR A 121 4.08 -4.34 17.96
CA TYR A 121 3.46 -5.38 17.13
C TYR A 121 4.10 -5.44 15.74
N ALA A 122 4.16 -4.29 15.05
CA ALA A 122 4.68 -4.22 13.68
C ALA A 122 6.15 -4.61 13.58
N LEU A 123 6.96 -4.35 14.61
CA LEU A 123 8.39 -4.68 14.58
C LEU A 123 8.69 -6.17 14.78
N VAL A 124 7.79 -6.92 15.43
CA VAL A 124 8.07 -8.29 15.88
C VAL A 124 7.19 -9.35 15.25
N TYR A 125 6.01 -8.98 14.73
CA TYR A 125 5.01 -9.94 14.31
C TYR A 125 4.75 -9.92 12.80
N LEU A 126 4.88 -11.09 12.19
CA LEU A 126 4.34 -11.41 10.87
C LEU A 126 3.53 -12.70 10.99
N SER A 127 2.28 -12.68 10.54
CA SER A 127 1.43 -13.87 10.55
C SER A 127 1.97 -14.94 9.59
N SER A 128 1.83 -16.23 9.94
CA SER A 128 2.15 -17.34 9.02
C SER A 128 1.27 -17.32 7.76
N ALA A 129 0.04 -16.81 7.85
CA ALA A 129 -0.84 -16.66 6.70
C ALA A 129 -0.32 -15.62 5.67
N ASN A 130 0.50 -14.67 6.12
CA ASN A 130 1.08 -13.62 5.28
C ASN A 130 2.52 -13.93 4.85
N ALA A 131 3.05 -15.11 5.20
CA ALA A 131 4.38 -15.56 4.80
C ALA A 131 4.28 -16.78 3.88
N LYS A 132 5.07 -16.81 2.81
CA LYS A 132 5.10 -17.96 1.89
C LYS A 132 5.55 -19.26 2.58
N SER A 133 6.38 -19.15 3.62
CA SER A 133 6.87 -20.27 4.42
C SER A 133 7.30 -19.80 5.80
N GLU A 134 7.46 -20.75 6.71
CA GLU A 134 8.03 -20.50 8.04
C GLU A 134 9.44 -19.92 8.00
N ARG A 135 10.25 -20.31 7.00
CA ARG A 135 11.59 -19.75 6.77
C ARG A 135 11.50 -18.24 6.49
N VAL A 136 10.60 -17.81 5.60
CA VAL A 136 10.39 -16.39 5.30
C VAL A 136 9.92 -15.65 6.55
N ARG A 137 9.01 -16.25 7.32
CA ARG A 137 8.53 -15.65 8.58
C ARG A 137 9.66 -15.46 9.59
N ALA A 138 10.56 -16.43 9.72
CA ALA A 138 11.71 -16.34 10.63
C ALA A 138 12.68 -15.19 10.29
N TYR A 139 12.78 -14.82 9.00
CA TYR A 139 13.59 -13.68 8.56
C TYR A 139 12.95 -12.31 8.79
N TYR A 140 11.73 -12.25 9.33
CA TYR A 140 11.08 -10.97 9.58
C TYR A 140 11.91 -10.04 10.48
N ALA A 141 12.60 -10.62 11.47
CA ALA A 141 13.45 -9.87 12.39
C ALA A 141 14.78 -9.38 11.78
N SER A 142 15.16 -9.80 10.57
CA SER A 142 16.30 -9.24 9.83
C SER A 142 15.91 -8.09 8.90
N LEU A 143 14.62 -7.87 8.64
CA LEU A 143 14.16 -6.79 7.77
C LEU A 143 14.36 -5.42 8.42
N HIS A 144 14.63 -4.38 7.64
CA HIS A 144 14.76 -3.03 8.20
C HIS A 144 13.47 -2.59 8.93
N PRO A 145 13.55 -2.04 10.17
CA PRO A 145 12.39 -1.66 10.97
C PRO A 145 11.33 -0.82 10.26
N LEU A 146 11.73 0.12 9.38
CA LEU A 146 10.79 0.94 8.62
C LEU A 146 10.01 0.13 7.56
N LEU A 147 10.65 -0.88 6.95
CA LEU A 147 9.97 -1.81 6.04
C LEU A 147 8.99 -2.71 6.80
N ARG A 148 9.36 -3.18 7.99
CA ARG A 148 8.44 -3.95 8.86
C ARG A 148 7.17 -3.17 9.20
N VAL A 149 7.32 -1.91 9.58
CA VAL A 149 6.17 -1.04 9.89
C VAL A 149 5.32 -0.76 8.65
N ALA A 150 5.94 -0.54 7.48
CA ALA A 150 5.22 -0.38 6.23
C ALA A 150 4.46 -1.65 5.81
N LEU A 151 5.09 -2.82 5.88
CA LEU A 151 4.47 -4.11 5.57
C LEU A 151 3.31 -4.42 6.51
N SER A 152 3.52 -4.24 7.83
CA SER A 152 2.45 -4.45 8.83
C SER A 152 1.26 -3.55 8.56
N THR A 153 1.51 -2.29 8.19
CA THR A 153 0.46 -1.33 7.83
C THR A 153 -0.33 -1.79 6.60
N LEU A 154 0.37 -2.27 5.57
CA LEU A 154 -0.28 -2.78 4.37
C LEU A 154 -1.12 -4.03 4.67
N ILE A 155 -0.59 -4.98 5.44
CA ILE A 155 -1.29 -6.23 5.81
C ILE A 155 -2.58 -5.96 6.59
N LEU A 156 -2.65 -4.87 7.38
CA LEU A 156 -3.88 -4.50 8.07
C LEU A 156 -5.04 -4.23 7.10
N VAL A 157 -4.73 -3.65 5.94
CA VAL A 157 -5.68 -3.26 4.88
C VAL A 157 -5.85 -4.39 3.84
N ASP A 158 -4.80 -5.16 3.62
CA ASP A 158 -4.69 -6.20 2.59
C ASP A 158 -4.32 -7.54 3.24
N ARG A 159 -5.34 -8.21 3.78
CA ARG A 159 -5.17 -9.42 4.61
C ARG A 159 -4.61 -10.61 3.84
N ASP A 160 -4.78 -10.62 2.53
CA ASP A 160 -4.32 -11.69 1.62
C ASP A 160 -2.93 -11.40 1.04
N LEU A 161 -2.24 -10.34 1.48
CA LEU A 161 -0.87 -10.06 1.06
C LEU A 161 0.05 -11.19 1.55
N VAL A 162 0.86 -11.73 0.63
CA VAL A 162 1.85 -12.77 0.95
C VAL A 162 3.24 -12.24 0.66
N VAL A 163 4.07 -12.22 1.71
CA VAL A 163 5.51 -11.98 1.63
C VAL A 163 6.19 -13.26 1.17
N THR A 164 6.86 -13.19 0.03
CA THR A 164 7.51 -14.35 -0.61
C THR A 164 8.98 -14.46 -0.30
N ASP A 165 9.63 -13.34 0.01
CA ASP A 165 11.04 -13.30 0.38
C ASP A 165 11.37 -12.04 1.19
N LEU A 166 12.35 -12.14 2.09
CA LEU A 166 12.79 -11.06 2.98
C LEU A 166 14.32 -11.02 3.14
N ALA A 167 14.99 -12.15 2.91
CA ALA A 167 16.42 -12.28 3.12
C ALA A 167 16.97 -13.40 2.26
N ARG A 168 18.16 -13.20 1.71
CA ARG A 168 18.91 -14.19 0.95
C ARG A 168 20.33 -14.30 1.50
N GLY A 169 20.96 -15.45 1.27
CA GLY A 169 22.41 -15.62 1.30
C GLY A 169 22.97 -15.88 -0.11
N PRO A 170 24.29 -15.79 -0.29
CA PRO A 170 24.93 -16.12 -1.58
C PRO A 170 24.59 -17.53 -2.10
N GLY A 171 24.45 -18.50 -1.21
CA GLY A 171 24.04 -19.86 -1.56
C GLY A 171 22.59 -19.98 -2.05
N ASP A 172 21.69 -19.06 -1.68
CA ASP A 172 20.30 -19.08 -2.13
C ASP A 172 20.20 -18.74 -3.62
N TYR A 173 21.06 -17.84 -4.14
CA TYR A 173 21.12 -17.54 -5.57
C TYR A 173 21.60 -18.74 -6.38
N ALA A 174 22.64 -19.43 -5.88
CA ALA A 174 23.13 -20.65 -6.51
C ALA A 174 22.05 -21.75 -6.55
N ALA A 175 21.27 -21.91 -5.48
CA ALA A 175 20.15 -22.85 -5.43
C ALA A 175 19.01 -22.50 -6.43
N MET A 176 18.92 -21.23 -6.83
CA MET A 176 18.01 -20.75 -7.89
C MET A 176 18.62 -20.85 -9.30
N GLY A 177 19.86 -21.32 -9.45
CA GLY A 177 20.58 -21.33 -10.72
C GLY A 177 21.01 -19.94 -11.19
N LEU A 178 21.09 -18.97 -10.27
CA LEU A 178 21.50 -17.60 -10.55
C LEU A 178 22.92 -17.34 -10.03
N GLY A 179 23.63 -16.44 -10.70
CA GLY A 179 24.89 -15.91 -10.17
C GLY A 179 24.67 -15.10 -8.88
N PRO A 180 25.66 -15.03 -7.98
CA PRO A 180 25.57 -14.17 -6.81
C PRO A 180 25.39 -12.70 -7.24
N ASN A 181 24.55 -11.97 -6.51
CA ASN A 181 24.37 -10.54 -6.69
C ASN A 181 24.79 -9.80 -5.42
N ASP A 182 26.04 -9.33 -5.39
CA ASP A 182 26.62 -8.66 -4.22
C ASP A 182 25.94 -7.32 -3.89
N GLY A 183 25.21 -6.74 -4.86
CA GLY A 183 24.39 -5.54 -4.66
C GLY A 183 22.97 -5.82 -4.16
N SER A 184 22.63 -7.06 -3.82
CA SER A 184 21.28 -7.42 -3.42
C SER A 184 20.89 -6.83 -2.07
N LEU A 185 19.79 -6.09 -2.03
CA LEU A 185 19.20 -5.58 -0.79
C LEU A 185 18.48 -6.65 0.04
N HIS A 186 18.34 -7.87 -0.51
CA HIS A 186 17.97 -9.06 0.27
C HIS A 186 19.13 -9.58 1.14
N TYR A 187 20.36 -9.10 0.93
CA TYR A 187 21.46 -9.37 1.86
C TYR A 187 21.44 -8.42 3.04
N VAL A 188 21.98 -8.88 4.17
CA VAL A 188 22.17 -8.02 5.34
C VAL A 188 23.21 -6.95 4.98
N GLN A 189 22.79 -5.71 5.10
CA GLN A 189 23.59 -4.53 4.82
C GLN A 189 24.43 -4.16 6.04
N ARG A 190 25.27 -3.12 5.91
CA ARG A 190 26.17 -2.66 6.98
C ARG A 190 25.46 -2.24 8.26
N ASP A 191 24.20 -1.82 8.17
CA ASP A 191 23.39 -1.45 9.33
C ASP A 191 22.76 -2.65 10.05
N GLY A 192 23.07 -3.88 9.63
CA GLY A 192 22.62 -5.13 10.24
C GLY A 192 21.23 -5.57 9.77
N TYR A 193 20.64 -4.90 8.78
CA TYR A 193 19.32 -5.25 8.25
C TYR A 193 19.36 -5.60 6.77
N THR A 194 18.39 -6.40 6.35
CA THR A 194 17.98 -6.52 4.95
C THR A 194 17.07 -5.36 4.59
N HIS A 195 17.15 -4.91 3.35
CA HIS A 195 16.49 -3.69 2.87
C HIS A 195 15.52 -3.94 1.73
N ALA A 196 15.19 -5.21 1.48
CA ALA A 196 14.24 -5.61 0.46
C ALA A 196 13.20 -6.62 0.97
N ALA A 197 12.04 -6.62 0.32
CA ALA A 197 10.99 -7.60 0.50
C ALA A 197 10.34 -7.89 -0.85
N ASP A 198 10.06 -9.17 -1.11
CA ASP A 198 9.33 -9.61 -2.29
C ASP A 198 7.88 -9.95 -1.89
N LEU A 199 6.92 -9.40 -2.64
CA LEU A 199 5.49 -9.59 -2.40
C LEU A 199 4.84 -10.33 -3.56
N ARG A 200 4.01 -11.34 -3.26
CA ARG A 200 3.29 -12.10 -4.27
C ARG A 200 2.34 -11.20 -5.05
N THR A 201 2.43 -11.24 -6.38
CA THR A 201 1.49 -10.58 -7.30
C THR A 201 0.53 -11.56 -7.97
N ALA A 202 0.89 -12.84 -8.05
CA ALA A 202 0.05 -13.91 -8.58
C ALA A 202 -1.24 -14.08 -7.76
N GLY A 203 -2.37 -14.30 -8.46
CA GLY A 203 -3.70 -14.42 -7.86
C GLY A 203 -4.33 -13.09 -7.42
N ARG A 204 -3.68 -11.96 -7.71
CA ARG A 204 -4.15 -10.61 -7.37
C ARG A 204 -4.48 -9.82 -8.63
N SER A 205 -5.51 -8.98 -8.57
CA SER A 205 -5.90 -8.11 -9.68
C SER A 205 -4.83 -7.05 -10.00
N GLY A 206 -4.84 -6.55 -11.24
CA GLY A 206 -3.95 -5.45 -11.64
C GLY A 206 -4.11 -4.20 -10.77
N LEU A 207 -5.34 -3.88 -10.34
CA LEU A 207 -5.62 -2.75 -9.46
C LEU A 207 -5.02 -2.95 -8.06
N GLN A 208 -5.18 -4.13 -7.46
CA GLN A 208 -4.57 -4.43 -6.15
C GLN A 208 -3.05 -4.27 -6.21
N ASN A 209 -2.40 -4.88 -7.21
CA ASN A 209 -0.95 -4.76 -7.40
C ASN A 209 -0.52 -3.31 -7.64
N ALA A 210 -1.30 -2.52 -8.38
CA ALA A 210 -1.03 -1.10 -8.61
C ALA A 210 -1.13 -0.28 -7.30
N LEU A 211 -2.17 -0.53 -6.48
CA LEU A 211 -2.35 0.18 -5.20
C LEU A 211 -1.23 -0.14 -4.21
N VAL A 212 -0.79 -1.40 -4.11
CA VAL A 212 0.36 -1.79 -3.29
C VAL A 212 1.63 -1.05 -3.74
N ARG A 213 1.88 -1.00 -5.05
CA ARG A 213 3.03 -0.27 -5.60
C ARG A 213 2.96 1.23 -5.29
N VAL A 214 1.80 1.85 -5.50
CA VAL A 214 1.58 3.27 -5.19
C VAL A 214 1.77 3.55 -3.70
N TYR A 215 1.29 2.65 -2.83
CA TYR A 215 1.49 2.76 -1.38
C TYR A 215 2.99 2.86 -1.05
N PHE A 216 3.79 1.86 -1.43
CA PHE A 216 5.22 1.86 -1.12
C PHE A 216 5.96 3.04 -1.74
N TRP A 217 5.69 3.35 -3.01
CA TRP A 217 6.27 4.51 -3.68
C TRP A 217 5.93 5.83 -2.95
N SER A 218 4.66 6.02 -2.57
CA SER A 218 4.22 7.22 -1.84
C SER A 218 4.89 7.34 -0.47
N MET A 219 5.23 6.21 0.17
CA MET A 219 5.95 6.16 1.44
C MET A 219 7.46 6.44 1.30
N GLY A 220 8.01 6.38 0.08
CA GLY A 220 9.41 6.66 -0.21
C GLY A 220 10.28 5.42 -0.43
N PHE A 221 9.66 4.25 -0.61
CA PHE A 221 10.35 3.03 -1.02
C PHE A 221 10.46 2.96 -2.55
N ALA A 222 11.50 2.30 -3.04
CA ALA A 222 11.58 1.91 -4.44
C ALA A 222 10.83 0.60 -4.65
N THR A 223 10.26 0.42 -5.84
CA THR A 223 9.49 -0.78 -6.18
C THR A 223 9.76 -1.19 -7.61
N LEU A 224 9.94 -2.49 -7.83
CA LEU A 224 10.15 -3.07 -9.14
C LEU A 224 9.34 -4.36 -9.24
N ARG A 225 8.46 -4.46 -10.23
CA ARG A 225 7.80 -5.74 -10.52
C ARG A 225 8.66 -6.47 -11.55
N HIS A 226 9.10 -7.67 -11.23
CA HIS A 226 9.87 -8.48 -12.17
C HIS A 226 9.50 -9.96 -12.07
N GLY A 227 9.63 -10.67 -13.19
CA GLY A 227 9.22 -12.07 -13.34
C GLY A 227 10.32 -13.11 -13.13
N GLY A 228 11.52 -12.72 -12.66
CA GLY A 228 12.74 -13.56 -12.66
C GLY A 228 12.56 -15.01 -12.19
N THR A 229 12.38 -15.22 -10.88
CA THR A 229 12.13 -16.55 -10.29
C THR A 229 10.64 -16.81 -10.01
N GLY A 230 9.78 -15.98 -10.60
CA GLY A 230 8.33 -15.90 -10.39
C GLY A 230 7.86 -14.44 -10.42
N ASP A 231 6.60 -14.19 -10.76
CA ASP A 231 6.02 -12.84 -10.75
C ASP A 231 5.80 -12.38 -9.30
N HIS A 232 6.49 -11.30 -8.93
CA HIS A 232 6.39 -10.64 -7.63
C HIS A 232 6.71 -9.15 -7.74
N LEU A 233 6.32 -8.42 -6.71
CA LEU A 233 6.69 -7.03 -6.51
C LEU A 233 7.86 -6.97 -5.53
N HIS A 234 9.03 -6.58 -6.02
CA HIS A 234 10.16 -6.22 -5.20
C HIS A 234 9.93 -4.82 -4.62
N VAL A 235 10.15 -4.69 -3.32
CA VAL A 235 10.07 -3.42 -2.57
C VAL A 235 11.37 -3.25 -1.82
N GLU A 236 12.00 -2.10 -1.95
CA GLU A 236 13.28 -1.84 -1.31
C GLU A 236 13.33 -0.45 -0.64
N LEU A 237 14.07 -0.40 0.47
CA LEU A 237 14.49 0.83 1.12
C LEU A 237 15.95 1.09 0.70
N PRO A 238 16.26 2.19 -0.01
CA PRO A 238 17.63 2.45 -0.41
C PRO A 238 18.58 2.50 0.80
N VAL A 239 19.77 1.91 0.66
CA VAL A 239 20.80 1.98 1.71
C VAL A 239 21.48 3.34 1.65
N ARG A 240 21.88 3.87 2.80
CA ARG A 240 22.67 5.10 2.88
C ARG A 240 24.16 4.84 2.76
#